data_AF-A0A4P9W3G6-F1
#
_entry.id   AF-A0A4P9W3G6-F1
#
_cell.length_a   1.000
_cell.length_b   1.000
_cell.length_c   1.000
_cell.angle_alpha   90.00
_cell.angle_beta   90.00
_cell.angle_gamma   90.00
#
_symmetry.space_group_name_H-M   'P 1'
#
loop_
_entity.id
_entity.type
_entity.pdbx_description
1 polymer ?
#
loop_
_entity_poly.entity_id
_entity_poly.type
_entity_poly.pdbx_seq_one_letter_code
_entity_poly.pdbx_strand_id
1 'polypeptide(L)'
;MTPSPVLSPATSRRKSPAFLSTSPQPGVQPPPTRRRPANSRTTTEHPAACRHCSTPIGTVLFFGLPAALETPHTIEVVCLTCSPSQEAAQPSLNYPARARKREEEDGPMAPFECECCKRVKGRGGVRAGWPDDRSAGWASPEFGFELLCAECSEKYAFCSECGSGGRHRTGKYRPKELFLSRRTCSLSHSRAGDLSSVQKRVFTAQELVQLSNFKGFFEDMKDLFFDTSMSQFALAKRMEHTPVIGTWSAVCSVVDAIWAEIETCTQIPSTPDMTRYIAVAWTETSSARGRAHRHAAADRLTANCTVVALQFAEWRIPTGLLFWGVNVGRGRGTSTTGPSAPELRTALVDLIVNDTKRRDADPADRAFGLPWTIAWGMRPIGMESDASPVPGRRSHTGGDIPLRRVGLTPLSENPDVDPALFGDLFPSRGPVRCDIYMGKRQSVAKGWNVQRNRQTLFWK
;
A
#
# COMPACT_ATOMS: atom_id res chain seq x y z
N MET A 1 36.40 -4.58 52.02
CA MET A 1 36.57 -4.10 50.63
C MET A 1 37.65 -4.93 49.99
N THR A 2 37.29 -5.80 49.06
CA THR A 2 38.17 -6.81 48.45
C THR A 2 37.73 -6.97 47.00
N PRO A 3 38.62 -6.77 46.00
CA PRO A 3 38.23 -6.81 44.60
C PRO A 3 38.14 -8.25 44.08
N SER A 4 37.06 -8.56 43.34
CA SER A 4 36.92 -9.83 42.62
C SER A 4 37.78 -9.85 41.36
N PRO A 5 38.46 -10.96 41.03
CA PRO A 5 39.32 -11.04 39.85
C PRO A 5 38.53 -11.28 38.56
N VAL A 6 39.03 -10.69 37.47
CA VAL A 6 38.56 -10.90 36.09
C VAL A 6 39.03 -12.26 35.59
N LEU A 7 38.10 -13.08 35.08
CA LEU A 7 38.41 -14.34 34.38
C LEU A 7 38.29 -14.16 32.86
N SER A 8 39.44 -14.26 32.18
CA SER A 8 39.52 -14.29 30.71
C SER A 8 39.16 -15.69 30.18
N PRO A 9 38.43 -15.83 29.04
CA PRO A 9 38.18 -17.12 28.43
C PRO A 9 39.45 -17.74 27.83
N ALA A 10 39.69 -19.02 28.12
CA ALA A 10 40.82 -19.77 27.57
C ALA A 10 40.66 -20.09 26.08
N THR A 11 41.75 -19.92 25.31
CA THR A 11 41.83 -20.27 23.89
C THR A 11 41.87 -21.80 23.70
N SER A 12 40.72 -22.39 23.38
CA SER A 12 40.63 -23.83 23.08
C SER A 12 41.27 -24.15 21.72
N ARG A 13 42.48 -24.71 21.76
CA ARG A 13 43.29 -25.09 20.60
C ARG A 13 42.75 -26.39 19.98
N ARG A 14 41.76 -26.28 19.07
CA ARG A 14 41.21 -27.44 18.33
C ARG A 14 42.31 -28.16 17.54
N LYS A 15 42.39 -29.48 17.72
CA LYS A 15 43.25 -30.38 16.91
C LYS A 15 42.73 -30.45 15.48
N SER A 16 43.62 -30.29 14.50
CA SER A 16 43.33 -30.57 13.09
C SER A 16 43.13 -32.07 12.85
N PRO A 17 42.05 -32.50 12.17
CA PRO A 17 41.96 -33.86 11.64
C PRO A 17 42.96 -34.06 10.49
N ALA A 18 43.43 -35.29 10.31
CA ALA A 18 44.35 -35.63 9.22
C ALA A 18 43.67 -35.50 7.84
N PHE A 19 44.45 -35.09 6.84
CA PHE A 19 44.03 -35.11 5.44
C PHE A 19 43.87 -36.56 4.96
N LEU A 20 42.62 -36.99 4.71
CA LEU A 20 42.37 -38.15 3.88
C LEU A 20 42.41 -37.72 2.41
N SER A 21 43.30 -38.36 1.65
CA SER A 21 43.46 -38.11 0.22
C SER A 21 42.21 -38.56 -0.54
N THR A 22 41.44 -37.62 -1.08
CA THR A 22 40.21 -37.90 -1.81
C THR A 22 40.53 -38.18 -3.28
N SER A 23 40.14 -39.35 -3.78
CA SER A 23 40.25 -39.70 -5.20
C SER A 23 39.49 -38.71 -6.10
N PRO A 24 39.95 -38.45 -7.33
CA PRO A 24 39.31 -37.50 -8.23
C PRO A 24 37.88 -37.95 -8.60
N GLN A 25 36.87 -37.19 -8.18
CA GLN A 25 35.50 -37.41 -8.65
C GLN A 25 35.38 -37.06 -10.14
N PRO A 26 34.59 -37.82 -10.92
CA PRO A 26 34.22 -37.44 -12.27
C PRO A 26 33.55 -36.06 -12.28
N GLY A 27 33.96 -35.20 -13.22
CA GLY A 27 33.56 -33.80 -13.25
C GLY A 27 32.04 -33.63 -13.35
N VAL A 28 31.42 -33.13 -12.28
CA VAL A 28 30.03 -32.70 -12.28
C VAL A 28 29.91 -31.51 -13.23
N GLN A 29 29.37 -31.74 -14.42
CA GLN A 29 29.09 -30.65 -15.37
C GLN A 29 28.16 -29.63 -14.71
N PRO A 30 28.48 -28.32 -14.76
CA PRO A 30 27.61 -27.31 -14.18
C PRO A 30 26.24 -27.36 -14.90
N PRO A 31 25.12 -27.25 -14.16
CA PRO A 31 23.79 -27.36 -14.75
C PRO A 31 23.61 -26.30 -15.85
N PRO A 32 22.97 -26.65 -16.99
CA PRO A 32 22.89 -25.76 -18.14
C PRO A 32 22.23 -24.44 -17.74
N THR A 33 22.99 -23.35 -17.88
CA THR A 33 22.51 -22.01 -17.55
C THR A 33 21.31 -21.70 -18.44
N ARG A 34 20.13 -21.51 -17.83
CA ARG A 34 18.90 -21.15 -18.56
C ARG A 34 19.18 -19.90 -19.39
N ARG A 35 19.30 -20.06 -20.71
CA ARG A 35 19.46 -18.94 -21.65
C ARG A 35 18.33 -17.95 -21.41
N ARG A 36 18.68 -16.68 -21.17
CA ARG A 36 17.67 -15.60 -21.14
C ARG A 36 16.90 -15.63 -22.47
N PRO A 37 15.56 -15.50 -22.46
CA PRO A 37 14.82 -15.36 -23.71
C PRO A 37 15.33 -14.13 -24.45
N ALA A 38 15.54 -14.25 -25.77
CA ALA A 38 16.22 -13.25 -26.59
C ALA A 38 15.61 -11.83 -26.54
N ASN A 39 14.33 -11.74 -26.13
CA ASN A 39 13.56 -10.50 -26.08
C ASN A 39 13.49 -9.89 -24.65
N SER A 40 14.46 -10.17 -23.78
CA SER A 40 14.48 -9.60 -22.42
C SER A 40 14.83 -8.10 -22.46
N ARG A 41 13.86 -7.24 -22.12
CA ARG A 41 14.08 -5.79 -21.98
C ARG A 41 15.20 -5.49 -20.97
N THR A 42 16.01 -4.49 -21.28
CA THR A 42 17.12 -4.01 -20.45
C THR A 42 16.81 -2.63 -19.88
N THR A 43 17.65 -2.18 -18.94
CA THR A 43 17.60 -0.83 -18.37
C THR A 43 19.01 -0.29 -18.29
N THR A 44 19.19 0.95 -18.76
CA THR A 44 20.45 1.70 -18.67
C THR A 44 20.21 3.04 -17.97
N GLU A 45 21.25 3.56 -17.32
CA GLU A 45 21.18 4.77 -16.50
C GLU A 45 22.10 5.84 -17.12
N HIS A 46 21.59 7.04 -17.32
CA HIS A 46 22.30 8.13 -17.98
C HIS A 46 22.17 9.43 -17.19
N PRO A 47 23.26 10.20 -16.98
CA PRO A 47 23.17 11.48 -16.27
C PRO A 47 22.43 12.52 -17.12
N ALA A 48 21.51 13.26 -16.51
CA ALA A 48 20.91 14.47 -17.06
C ALA A 48 21.46 15.71 -16.35
N ALA A 49 21.94 16.66 -17.15
CA ALA A 49 22.32 17.99 -16.72
C ALA A 49 21.62 19.05 -17.58
N CYS A 50 21.52 20.28 -17.08
CA CYS A 50 20.99 21.40 -17.85
C CYS A 50 21.90 21.72 -19.05
N ARG A 51 21.37 21.73 -20.27
CA ARG A 51 22.12 22.06 -21.49
C ARG A 51 22.73 23.48 -21.52
N HIS A 52 22.29 24.38 -20.63
CA HIS A 52 22.71 25.79 -20.59
C HIS A 52 23.71 26.10 -19.48
N CYS A 53 23.57 25.50 -18.29
CA CYS A 53 24.41 25.78 -17.12
C CYS A 53 25.10 24.55 -16.53
N SER A 54 24.96 23.38 -17.15
CA SER A 54 25.54 22.09 -16.73
C SER A 54 25.16 21.61 -15.32
N THR A 55 24.23 22.29 -14.62
CA THR A 55 23.73 21.86 -13.30
C THR A 55 23.09 20.47 -13.41
N PRO A 56 23.46 19.50 -12.55
CA PRO A 56 22.88 18.17 -12.57
C PRO A 56 21.39 18.21 -12.20
N ILE A 57 20.57 17.54 -13.00
CA ILE A 57 19.11 17.44 -12.83
C ILE A 57 18.75 16.08 -12.20
N GLY A 58 19.46 15.02 -12.60
CA GLY A 58 19.27 13.67 -12.09
C GLY A 58 19.82 12.60 -13.03
N THR A 59 19.23 11.41 -12.93
CA THR A 59 19.52 10.26 -13.79
C THR A 59 18.28 9.94 -14.61
N VAL A 60 18.42 9.82 -15.92
CA VAL A 60 17.39 9.28 -16.81
C VAL A 60 17.62 7.78 -16.96
N LEU A 61 16.55 7.02 -16.77
CA LEU A 61 16.53 5.57 -16.93
C LEU A 61 15.87 5.24 -18.26
N PHE A 62 16.52 4.47 -19.11
CA PHE A 62 15.93 4.01 -20.38
C PHE A 62 15.45 2.56 -20.29
N PHE A 63 14.37 2.24 -20.99
CA PHE A 63 13.72 0.92 -20.97
C PHE A 63 13.36 0.48 -22.38
N GLY A 64 14.05 -0.53 -22.90
CA GLY A 64 13.88 -0.98 -24.28
C GLY A 64 14.43 -2.38 -24.53
N LEU A 65 14.42 -2.77 -25.81
CA LEU A 65 15.31 -3.84 -26.30
C LEU A 65 16.73 -3.28 -26.41
N PRO A 66 17.79 -4.09 -26.25
CA PRO A 66 19.18 -3.61 -26.35
C PRO A 66 19.45 -2.80 -27.62
N ALA A 67 19.05 -3.31 -28.80
CA ALA A 67 19.21 -2.61 -30.07
C ALA A 67 18.50 -1.25 -30.13
N ALA A 68 17.36 -1.09 -29.47
CA ALA A 68 16.68 0.21 -29.38
C ALA A 68 17.46 1.19 -28.49
N LEU A 69 18.06 0.72 -27.39
CA LEU A 69 18.89 1.53 -26.50
C LEU A 69 20.24 1.94 -27.13
N GLU A 70 20.68 1.21 -28.15
CA GLU A 70 21.88 1.50 -28.95
C GLU A 70 21.61 2.51 -30.09
N THR A 71 20.34 2.84 -30.39
CA THR A 71 20.02 3.88 -31.38
C THR A 71 20.52 5.25 -30.91
N PRO A 72 21.08 6.10 -31.79
CA PRO A 72 21.52 7.44 -31.42
C PRO A 72 20.39 8.27 -30.81
N HIS A 73 20.65 8.89 -29.66
CA HIS A 73 19.71 9.70 -28.92
C HIS A 73 20.44 10.81 -28.17
N THR A 74 19.71 11.87 -27.82
CA THR A 74 20.22 13.00 -27.05
C THR A 74 19.28 13.33 -25.89
N ILE A 75 19.82 13.49 -24.69
CA ILE A 75 19.10 14.01 -23.52
C ILE A 75 19.16 15.54 -23.58
N GLU A 76 18.08 16.18 -24.01
CA GLU A 76 17.99 17.64 -24.07
C GLU A 76 17.05 18.16 -22.97
N VAL A 77 17.64 18.65 -21.88
CA VAL A 77 16.91 19.18 -20.73
C VAL A 77 17.45 20.54 -20.33
N VAL A 78 16.54 21.46 -19.99
CA VAL A 78 16.82 22.78 -19.43
C VAL A 78 16.33 22.79 -17.97
N CYS A 79 17.16 23.16 -17.00
CA CYS A 79 16.71 23.30 -15.61
C CYS A 79 15.71 24.47 -15.46
N LEU A 80 14.92 24.45 -14.38
CA LEU A 80 13.90 25.48 -14.16
C LEU A 80 14.47 26.92 -14.11
N THR A 81 15.71 27.10 -13.67
CA THR A 81 16.39 28.42 -13.63
C THR A 81 16.81 28.94 -15.01
N CYS A 82 17.20 28.04 -15.93
CA CYS A 82 17.62 28.42 -17.28
C CYS A 82 16.48 28.38 -18.30
N SER A 83 15.33 27.80 -17.94
CA SER A 83 14.11 27.93 -18.71
C SER A 83 13.56 29.33 -18.43
N PRO A 84 13.50 30.25 -19.41
CA PRO A 84 12.84 31.53 -19.18
C PRO A 84 11.40 31.26 -18.71
N SER A 85 11.00 31.89 -17.60
CA SER A 85 9.69 31.66 -17.00
C SER A 85 8.56 32.17 -17.90
N GLN A 86 8.07 31.30 -18.78
CA GLN A 86 6.80 31.50 -19.50
C GLN A 86 5.56 31.42 -18.58
N GLU A 87 5.75 31.48 -17.25
CA GLU A 87 4.68 31.56 -16.24
C GLU A 87 3.86 32.87 -16.33
N ALA A 88 4.29 33.83 -17.15
CA ALA A 88 3.47 34.99 -17.52
C ALA A 88 2.30 34.66 -18.47
N ALA A 89 2.30 33.49 -19.13
CA ALA A 89 1.22 33.03 -20.00
C ALA A 89 0.21 32.17 -19.23
N GLN A 90 -0.66 32.84 -18.47
CA GLN A 90 -1.92 32.44 -17.82
C GLN A 90 -2.18 30.95 -17.45
N PRO A 91 -2.72 30.66 -16.24
CA PRO A 91 -3.30 29.36 -15.94
C PRO A 91 -4.57 29.12 -16.75
N SER A 92 -4.47 28.34 -17.83
CA SER A 92 -5.59 27.89 -18.65
C SER A 92 -6.44 26.85 -17.92
N LEU A 93 -7.26 27.34 -16.98
CA LEU A 93 -8.13 26.58 -16.06
C LEU A 93 -9.24 25.74 -16.71
N ASN A 94 -9.22 25.50 -18.03
CA ASN A 94 -10.28 24.84 -18.80
C ASN A 94 -9.75 23.84 -19.83
N TYR A 95 -9.04 22.79 -19.39
CA TYR A 95 -8.88 21.57 -20.20
C TYR A 95 -9.91 20.51 -19.77
N PRO A 96 -10.82 20.06 -20.66
CA PRO A 96 -11.86 19.10 -20.29
C PRO A 96 -11.27 17.71 -20.02
N ALA A 97 -11.30 17.31 -18.74
CA ALA A 97 -10.79 16.02 -18.30
C ALA A 97 -11.66 14.83 -18.75
N ARG A 98 -11.57 14.45 -20.04
CA ARG A 98 -12.06 13.17 -20.58
C ARG A 98 -11.14 12.54 -21.64
N ALA A 99 -10.33 11.61 -21.16
CA ALA A 99 -10.00 10.33 -21.80
C ALA A 99 -9.16 10.27 -23.09
N ARG A 100 -7.96 9.68 -22.89
CA ARG A 100 -7.18 8.79 -23.78
C ARG A 100 -6.27 9.43 -24.85
N LYS A 101 -5.14 8.72 -25.04
CA LYS A 101 -3.97 9.02 -25.89
C LYS A 101 -3.26 10.37 -25.61
N ARG A 102 -2.60 10.39 -24.46
CA ARG A 102 -1.55 11.35 -24.06
C ARG A 102 -0.26 11.05 -24.85
N GLU A 103 -0.34 11.20 -26.17
CA GLU A 103 0.73 10.88 -27.13
C GLU A 103 1.63 12.11 -27.43
N GLU A 104 1.32 13.24 -26.81
CA GLU A 104 1.86 14.58 -27.10
C GLU A 104 2.50 15.19 -25.83
N GLU A 105 3.31 14.41 -25.11
CA GLU A 105 4.04 14.87 -23.91
C GLU A 105 5.57 14.83 -24.04
N ASP A 106 6.10 14.39 -25.18
CA ASP A 106 7.54 14.48 -25.48
C ASP A 106 7.78 15.71 -26.37
N GLY A 107 8.65 16.63 -25.95
CA GLY A 107 8.97 17.83 -26.71
C GLY A 107 9.98 18.73 -26.01
N PRO A 108 10.57 19.73 -26.71
CA PRO A 108 11.66 20.56 -26.18
C PRO A 108 11.26 21.43 -24.98
N MET A 109 9.95 21.64 -24.75
CA MET A 109 9.40 22.41 -23.64
C MET A 109 8.55 21.59 -22.66
N ALA A 110 8.43 20.27 -22.89
CA ALA A 110 7.64 19.36 -22.07
C ALA A 110 8.14 19.34 -20.61
N PRO A 111 7.26 19.20 -19.61
CA PRO A 111 7.67 19.13 -18.21
C PRO A 111 8.42 17.81 -17.93
N PHE A 112 9.69 17.91 -17.56
CA PHE A 112 10.51 16.73 -17.24
C PHE A 112 10.40 16.44 -15.73
N GLU A 113 9.42 15.60 -15.37
CA GLU A 113 9.05 15.24 -14.00
C GLU A 113 9.86 14.07 -13.44
N CYS A 114 10.24 14.15 -12.15
CA CYS A 114 10.86 13.02 -11.45
C CYS A 114 9.81 11.95 -11.07
N GLU A 115 10.08 10.68 -11.40
CA GLU A 115 9.15 9.57 -11.15
C GLU A 115 8.85 9.33 -9.66
N CYS A 116 9.79 9.66 -8.77
CA CYS A 116 9.61 9.55 -7.32
C CYS A 116 8.76 10.68 -6.74
N CYS A 117 9.23 11.92 -6.83
CA CYS A 117 8.59 13.07 -6.17
C CYS A 117 7.53 13.77 -7.03
N LYS A 118 7.37 13.41 -8.32
CA LYS A 118 6.43 14.02 -9.29
C LYS A 118 6.52 15.55 -9.41
N ARG A 119 7.63 16.14 -8.94
CA ARG A 119 7.97 17.54 -9.19
C ARG A 119 8.65 17.65 -10.55
N VAL A 120 8.31 18.68 -11.31
CA VAL A 120 9.06 19.08 -12.51
C VAL A 120 10.48 19.47 -12.07
N LYS A 121 11.50 18.97 -12.77
CA LYS A 121 12.92 19.28 -12.48
C LYS A 121 13.63 19.96 -13.65
N GLY A 122 13.02 19.96 -14.83
CA GLY A 122 13.43 20.74 -15.99
C GLY A 122 12.36 20.72 -17.08
N ARG A 123 12.68 21.27 -18.24
CA ARG A 123 11.89 21.16 -19.48
C ARG A 123 12.69 20.48 -20.57
N GLY A 124 12.02 19.73 -21.45
CA GLY A 124 12.64 18.90 -22.48
C GLY A 124 12.43 17.41 -22.21
N GLY A 125 13.40 16.59 -22.60
CA GLY A 125 13.30 15.13 -22.50
C GLY A 125 14.40 14.41 -23.28
N VAL A 126 14.06 13.26 -23.85
CA VAL A 126 14.96 12.46 -24.70
C VAL A 126 14.44 12.51 -26.14
N ARG A 127 15.31 12.81 -27.10
CA ARG A 127 15.01 12.72 -28.54
C ARG A 127 15.89 11.68 -29.22
N ALA A 128 15.38 11.09 -30.30
CA ALA A 128 16.18 10.32 -31.24
C ALA A 128 17.13 11.25 -32.04
N GLY A 129 18.18 10.66 -32.58
CA GLY A 129 19.18 11.34 -33.40
C GLY A 129 20.42 11.82 -32.64
N TRP A 130 21.41 12.26 -33.40
CA TRP A 130 22.70 12.74 -32.90
C TRP A 130 22.60 14.16 -32.31
N PRO A 131 23.52 14.55 -31.39
CA PRO A 131 23.50 15.88 -30.78
C PRO A 131 23.56 17.04 -31.77
N ASP A 132 24.26 16.86 -32.89
CA ASP A 132 24.47 17.88 -33.92
C ASP A 132 23.27 18.05 -34.86
N ASP A 133 22.46 17.01 -35.04
CA ASP A 133 21.23 17.09 -35.85
C ASP A 133 20.09 17.69 -35.03
N ARG A 134 20.14 19.01 -34.88
CA ARG A 134 19.06 19.84 -34.30
C ARG A 134 18.03 20.25 -35.35
N SER A 135 18.35 20.06 -36.62
CA SER A 135 17.52 20.39 -37.79
C SER A 135 16.33 19.43 -37.97
N ALA A 136 16.48 18.15 -37.64
CA ALA A 136 15.46 17.12 -37.85
C ALA A 136 14.20 17.26 -36.96
N GLY A 137 14.12 18.25 -36.08
CA GLY A 137 13.01 18.44 -35.15
C GLY A 137 13.04 17.47 -33.96
N TRP A 138 11.94 17.41 -33.21
CA TRP A 138 11.84 16.56 -32.03
C TRP A 138 11.17 15.22 -32.38
N ALA A 139 11.96 14.15 -32.47
CA ALA A 139 11.48 12.79 -32.65
C ALA A 139 11.64 11.98 -31.34
N SER A 140 10.58 11.32 -30.87
CA SER A 140 10.68 10.42 -29.70
C SER A 140 11.49 9.15 -30.03
N PRO A 141 12.30 8.64 -29.09
CA PRO A 141 13.03 7.39 -29.27
C PRO A 141 12.11 6.15 -29.25
N GLU A 142 12.57 5.03 -29.82
CA GLU A 142 11.85 3.73 -29.80
C GLU A 142 11.85 3.02 -28.44
N PHE A 143 12.35 3.68 -27.38
CA PHE A 143 12.43 3.16 -26.02
C PHE A 143 11.76 4.12 -25.02
N GLY A 144 11.28 3.58 -23.91
CA GLY A 144 10.70 4.40 -22.83
C GLY A 144 11.78 5.01 -21.94
N PHE A 145 11.48 6.14 -21.30
CA PHE A 145 12.38 6.77 -20.33
C PHE A 145 11.66 7.31 -19.09
N GLU A 146 12.36 7.37 -17.96
CA GLU A 146 11.89 7.93 -16.67
C GLU A 146 13.01 8.79 -16.05
N LEU A 147 12.72 9.99 -15.54
CA LEU A 147 13.68 10.79 -14.77
C LEU A 147 13.63 10.43 -13.29
N LEU A 148 14.80 10.32 -12.66
CA LEU A 148 14.98 10.26 -11.21
C LEU A 148 15.92 11.40 -10.77
N CYS A 149 15.39 12.40 -10.07
CA CYS A 149 16.23 13.52 -9.59
C CYS A 149 17.24 13.08 -8.52
N ALA A 150 18.35 13.80 -8.38
CA ALA A 150 19.45 13.44 -7.48
C ALA A 150 18.98 13.12 -6.04
N GLU A 151 18.22 14.01 -5.40
CA GLU A 151 17.65 13.78 -4.05
C GLU A 151 16.86 12.46 -3.94
N CYS A 152 16.13 12.08 -5.00
CA CYS A 152 15.32 10.87 -5.01
C CYS A 152 16.14 9.62 -5.35
N SER A 153 17.25 9.75 -6.10
CA SER A 153 18.18 8.64 -6.34
C SER A 153 18.99 8.31 -5.09
N GLU A 154 19.18 9.27 -4.18
CA GLU A 154 19.78 9.05 -2.86
C GLU A 154 18.83 8.33 -1.90
N LYS A 155 17.58 8.79 -1.78
CA LYS A 155 16.58 8.24 -0.83
C LYS A 155 15.93 6.92 -1.24
N TYR A 156 15.68 6.73 -2.54
CA TYR A 156 14.82 5.65 -3.03
C TYR A 156 15.55 4.68 -3.96
N ALA A 157 15.08 3.42 -3.98
CA ALA A 157 15.47 2.42 -4.95
C ALA A 157 14.22 1.76 -5.57
N PHE A 158 14.36 1.25 -6.79
CA PHE A 158 13.27 0.61 -7.51
C PHE A 158 13.20 -0.88 -7.22
N CYS A 159 12.06 -1.38 -6.72
CA CYS A 159 11.83 -2.81 -6.65
C CYS A 159 10.86 -3.27 -7.74
N SER A 160 11.34 -4.16 -8.61
CA SER A 160 10.58 -4.77 -9.71
C SER A 160 9.46 -5.73 -9.27
N GLU A 161 9.54 -6.29 -8.06
CA GLU A 161 8.51 -7.17 -7.51
C GLU A 161 7.39 -6.39 -6.77
N CYS A 162 7.68 -5.17 -6.31
CA CYS A 162 6.74 -4.35 -5.54
C CYS A 162 5.69 -3.65 -6.43
N GLY A 163 4.89 -4.34 -7.27
CA GLY A 163 3.82 -3.68 -8.04
C GLY A 163 3.03 -4.49 -9.08
N SER A 164 2.09 -3.79 -9.73
CA SER A 164 1.23 -4.29 -10.83
C SER A 164 1.31 -3.33 -12.02
N GLY A 165 2.11 -3.67 -13.04
CA GLY A 165 2.14 -3.02 -14.37
C GLY A 165 2.26 -1.49 -14.40
N GLY A 166 3.49 -0.95 -14.39
CA GLY A 166 3.74 0.44 -14.76
C GLY A 166 3.87 0.63 -16.29
N ARG A 167 3.96 1.89 -16.76
CA ARG A 167 4.00 2.24 -18.20
C ARG A 167 5.13 1.55 -18.95
N HIS A 168 6.34 1.55 -18.39
CA HIS A 168 7.54 0.98 -19.03
C HIS A 168 8.03 -0.31 -18.34
N ARG A 169 7.85 -0.42 -17.02
CA ARG A 169 8.28 -1.56 -16.19
C ARG A 169 7.30 -1.84 -15.05
N THR A 170 7.29 -3.08 -14.55
CA THR A 170 6.58 -3.44 -13.32
C THR A 170 7.48 -3.22 -12.11
N GLY A 171 6.92 -2.60 -11.07
CA GLY A 171 7.62 -2.32 -9.80
C GLY A 171 7.22 -0.97 -9.22
N LYS A 172 7.84 -0.59 -8.10
CA LYS A 172 7.65 0.72 -7.43
C LYS A 172 8.94 1.19 -6.78
N TYR A 173 9.10 2.50 -6.69
CA TYR A 173 10.13 3.13 -5.87
C TYR A 173 9.77 3.09 -4.38
N ARG A 174 10.78 2.71 -3.59
CA ARG A 174 10.70 2.40 -2.16
C ARG A 174 11.93 3.00 -1.44
N PRO A 175 11.83 3.39 -0.15
CA PRO A 175 13.00 3.79 0.66
C PRO A 175 14.12 2.74 0.61
N LYS A 176 15.37 3.17 0.53
CA LYS A 176 16.53 2.26 0.44
C LYS A 176 16.71 1.38 1.68
N GLU A 177 16.18 1.81 2.81
CA GLU A 177 16.13 1.08 4.09
C GLU A 177 15.39 -0.26 3.97
N LEU A 178 14.49 -0.41 2.98
CA LEU A 178 13.84 -1.68 2.64
C LEU A 178 14.71 -2.63 1.81
N PHE A 179 15.92 -2.24 1.37
CA PHE A 179 16.79 -3.03 0.50
C PHE A 179 18.03 -3.52 1.27
N LEU A 180 17.83 -4.56 2.09
CA LEU A 180 18.89 -5.24 2.86
C LEU A 180 19.88 -5.99 1.94
N SER A 181 20.72 -5.24 1.21
CA SER A 181 21.70 -5.73 0.23
C SER A 181 21.10 -6.59 -0.90
N ARG A 182 19.86 -6.30 -1.32
CA ARG A 182 19.12 -7.01 -2.37
C ARG A 182 18.60 -6.04 -3.42
N ARG A 183 18.30 -6.55 -4.62
CA ARG A 183 17.63 -5.80 -5.70
C ARG A 183 16.11 -5.62 -5.49
N THR A 184 15.54 -6.13 -4.41
CA THR A 184 14.10 -6.13 -4.17
C THR A 184 13.75 -5.73 -2.73
N CYS A 185 12.58 -5.09 -2.57
CA CYS A 185 12.15 -4.51 -1.30
C CYS A 185 11.85 -5.64 -0.28
N SER A 186 12.11 -5.43 1.01
CA SER A 186 11.98 -6.47 2.05
C SER A 186 10.52 -6.85 2.34
N LEU A 187 9.58 -6.00 1.92
CA LEU A 187 8.14 -6.18 2.03
C LEU A 187 7.65 -7.42 1.26
N SER A 188 6.54 -8.00 1.71
CA SER A 188 5.91 -9.10 0.99
C SER A 188 5.43 -8.71 -0.41
N HIS A 189 6.01 -9.37 -1.42
CA HIS A 189 5.57 -9.31 -2.82
C HIS A 189 4.40 -10.27 -3.12
N SER A 190 3.73 -10.80 -2.08
CA SER A 190 2.62 -11.75 -2.25
C SER A 190 1.54 -11.13 -3.14
N ARG A 191 1.24 -11.79 -4.25
CA ARG A 191 -0.11 -11.74 -4.81
C ARG A 191 -0.99 -12.60 -3.90
N ALA A 192 -2.23 -12.21 -3.70
CA ALA A 192 -3.18 -13.09 -3.03
C ALA A 192 -3.31 -14.39 -3.85
N GLY A 193 -3.44 -15.54 -3.18
CA GLY A 193 -3.40 -16.86 -3.80
C GLY A 193 -4.68 -17.20 -4.56
N ASP A 194 -5.00 -18.49 -4.65
CA ASP A 194 -6.42 -18.84 -4.77
C ASP A 194 -7.12 -18.46 -3.46
N LEU A 195 -8.38 -18.05 -3.58
CA LEU A 195 -9.14 -17.38 -2.54
C LEU A 195 -10.50 -18.04 -2.29
N SER A 196 -10.80 -19.08 -3.07
CA SER A 196 -11.79 -20.10 -2.75
C SER A 196 -11.61 -20.64 -1.32
N SER A 197 -10.37 -20.70 -0.83
CA SER A 197 -9.96 -21.18 0.49
C SER A 197 -9.87 -20.10 1.59
N VAL A 198 -10.29 -18.85 1.35
CA VAL A 198 -10.21 -17.80 2.39
C VAL A 198 -11.31 -17.98 3.45
N GLN A 199 -10.88 -18.42 4.62
CA GLN A 199 -11.67 -18.45 5.84
C GLN A 199 -11.77 -17.02 6.42
N LYS A 200 -12.91 -16.71 7.02
CA LYS A 200 -13.24 -15.39 7.59
C LYS A 200 -13.92 -15.60 8.93
N ARG A 201 -13.49 -14.89 9.98
CA ARG A 201 -14.17 -14.87 11.28
C ARG A 201 -14.11 -13.47 11.89
N VAL A 202 -15.16 -13.11 12.59
CA VAL A 202 -15.17 -11.97 13.51
C VAL A 202 -15.10 -12.51 14.92
N PHE A 203 -14.26 -11.86 15.73
CA PHE A 203 -14.14 -12.10 17.16
C PHE A 203 -14.54 -10.82 17.88
N THR A 204 -15.20 -10.93 19.03
CA THR A 204 -15.11 -9.89 20.04
C THR A 204 -13.69 -9.85 20.63
N ALA A 205 -13.26 -8.72 21.18
CA ALA A 205 -11.96 -8.63 21.85
C ALA A 205 -11.79 -9.71 22.96
N GLN A 206 -12.86 -10.01 23.70
CA GLN A 206 -12.86 -11.03 24.75
C GLN A 206 -12.68 -12.46 24.19
N GLU A 207 -13.42 -12.85 23.14
CA GLU A 207 -13.24 -14.16 22.50
C GLU A 207 -11.85 -14.32 21.90
N LEU A 208 -11.28 -13.24 21.34
CA LEU A 208 -9.97 -13.27 20.70
C LEU A 208 -8.85 -13.56 21.71
N VAL A 209 -8.87 -12.89 22.86
CA VAL A 209 -7.89 -13.09 23.95
C VAL A 209 -8.01 -14.48 24.58
N GLN A 210 -9.18 -15.11 24.51
CA GLN A 210 -9.44 -16.47 25.02
C GLN A 210 -8.93 -17.59 24.08
N LEU A 211 -8.47 -17.29 22.86
CA LEU A 211 -7.92 -18.32 21.97
C LEU A 211 -6.60 -18.88 22.52
N SER A 212 -6.46 -20.20 22.59
CA SER A 212 -5.23 -20.87 23.03
C SER A 212 -4.01 -20.54 22.15
N ASN A 213 -4.22 -20.17 20.90
CA ASN A 213 -3.20 -19.71 19.95
C ASN A 213 -3.19 -18.18 19.75
N PHE A 214 -3.87 -17.40 20.59
CA PHE A 214 -4.03 -15.93 20.45
C PHE A 214 -2.70 -15.24 20.16
N LYS A 215 -1.66 -15.49 20.96
CA LYS A 215 -0.35 -14.85 20.80
C LYS A 215 0.25 -15.05 19.39
N GLY A 216 0.21 -16.27 18.85
CA GLY A 216 0.74 -16.55 17.51
C GLY A 216 -0.08 -15.83 16.42
N PHE A 217 -1.40 -15.91 16.53
CA PHE A 217 -2.32 -15.26 15.60
C PHE A 217 -2.23 -13.73 15.64
N PHE A 218 -1.95 -13.16 16.82
CA PHE A 218 -1.77 -11.74 17.03
C PHE A 218 -0.47 -11.21 16.39
N GLU A 219 0.63 -11.98 16.48
CA GLU A 219 1.86 -11.67 15.75
C GLU A 219 1.68 -11.79 14.22
N ASP A 220 0.89 -12.75 13.73
CA ASP A 220 0.59 -12.82 12.28
C ASP A 220 -0.26 -11.63 11.79
N MET A 221 -1.22 -11.18 12.62
CA MET A 221 -1.98 -9.95 12.37
C MET A 221 -1.09 -8.71 12.37
N LYS A 222 -0.09 -8.67 13.26
CA LYS A 222 0.96 -7.63 13.32
C LYS A 222 1.81 -7.63 12.07
N ASP A 223 2.42 -8.77 11.72
CA ASP A 223 3.25 -8.92 10.52
C ASP A 223 2.50 -8.45 9.26
N LEU A 224 1.23 -8.88 9.10
CA LEU A 224 0.38 -8.45 7.99
C LEU A 224 0.12 -6.92 8.01
N PHE A 225 -0.18 -6.36 9.18
CA PHE A 225 -0.40 -4.92 9.36
C PHE A 225 0.85 -4.15 8.94
N PHE A 226 2.03 -4.53 9.43
CA PHE A 226 3.31 -3.87 9.11
C PHE A 226 3.62 -3.97 7.61
N ASP A 227 3.54 -5.17 7.02
CA ASP A 227 3.70 -5.42 5.58
C ASP A 227 2.83 -4.47 4.74
N THR A 228 1.54 -4.40 5.10
CA THR A 228 0.52 -3.68 4.33
C THR A 228 0.66 -2.18 4.50
N SER A 229 0.86 -1.71 5.73
CA SER A 229 1.04 -0.30 6.07
C SER A 229 2.32 0.24 5.45
N MET A 230 3.45 -0.47 5.57
CA MET A 230 4.69 -0.11 4.87
C MET A 230 4.50 -0.13 3.36
N SER A 231 3.79 -1.12 2.81
CA SER A 231 3.49 -1.17 1.37
C SER A 231 2.67 0.04 0.88
N GLN A 232 1.90 0.70 1.76
CA GLN A 232 1.11 1.90 1.46
C GLN A 232 1.83 3.22 1.75
N PHE A 233 2.56 3.34 2.87
CA PHE A 233 3.21 4.57 3.31
C PHE A 233 4.61 4.75 2.72
N ALA A 234 5.41 3.67 2.67
CA ALA A 234 6.78 3.68 2.13
C ALA A 234 6.80 3.65 0.60
N LEU A 235 6.06 4.55 -0.04
CA LEU A 235 6.09 4.83 -1.47
C LEU A 235 6.74 6.19 -1.67
N ALA A 236 7.71 6.31 -2.59
CA ALA A 236 8.39 7.59 -2.83
C ALA A 236 7.41 8.76 -3.06
N LYS A 237 6.38 8.56 -3.90
CA LYS A 237 5.32 9.56 -4.12
C LYS A 237 4.56 9.92 -2.84
N ARG A 238 4.31 8.97 -1.92
CA ARG A 238 3.61 9.26 -0.65
C ARG A 238 4.46 10.12 0.26
N MET A 239 5.70 9.70 0.51
CA MET A 239 6.62 10.38 1.42
C MET A 239 6.94 11.80 0.93
N GLU A 240 7.20 11.97 -0.37
CA GLU A 240 7.50 13.29 -0.95
C GLU A 240 6.31 14.28 -0.99
N HIS A 241 5.07 13.82 -0.83
CA HIS A 241 3.88 14.69 -0.76
C HIS A 241 3.24 14.74 0.62
N THR A 242 3.76 14.00 1.60
CA THR A 242 3.18 13.91 2.95
C THR A 242 4.24 14.23 4.00
N PRO A 243 4.36 15.49 4.45
CA PRO A 243 5.41 15.92 5.37
C PRO A 243 5.52 15.06 6.64
N VAL A 244 4.39 14.64 7.23
CA VAL A 244 4.36 13.82 8.45
C VAL A 244 4.91 12.39 8.28
N ILE A 245 5.10 11.91 7.04
CA ILE A 245 5.82 10.66 6.74
C ILE A 245 6.92 10.89 5.69
N GLY A 246 7.51 12.09 5.67
CA GLY A 246 8.53 12.47 4.69
C GLY A 246 9.89 11.78 4.87
N THR A 247 10.10 11.10 6.01
CA THR A 247 11.32 10.35 6.33
C THR A 247 10.97 8.90 6.69
N TRP A 248 11.94 7.99 6.53
CA TRP A 248 11.75 6.58 6.91
C TRP A 248 11.40 6.41 8.39
N SER A 249 12.08 7.13 9.28
CA SER A 249 11.78 7.13 10.72
C SER A 249 10.33 7.56 11.00
N ALA A 250 9.84 8.61 10.34
CA ALA A 250 8.46 9.07 10.51
C ALA A 250 7.43 8.07 9.97
N VAL A 251 7.73 7.35 8.87
CA VAL A 251 6.91 6.22 8.42
C VAL A 251 6.83 5.14 9.50
N CYS A 252 7.97 4.71 10.07
CA CYS A 252 7.98 3.73 11.16
C CYS A 252 7.15 4.20 12.36
N SER A 253 7.41 5.39 12.90
CA SER A 253 6.68 5.91 14.07
C SER A 253 5.17 6.01 13.85
N VAL A 254 4.70 6.35 12.65
CA VAL A 254 3.27 6.36 12.33
C VAL A 254 2.70 4.94 12.26
N VAL A 255 3.42 3.99 11.67
CA VAL A 255 2.99 2.58 11.62
C VAL A 255 2.96 1.96 13.03
N ASP A 256 4.00 2.19 13.83
CA ASP A 256 4.11 1.72 15.22
C ASP A 256 3.01 2.30 16.10
N ALA A 257 2.75 3.61 16.02
CA ALA A 257 1.69 4.26 16.82
C ALA A 257 0.29 3.73 16.47
N ILE A 258 0.00 3.52 15.19
CA ILE A 258 -1.28 2.93 14.75
C ILE A 258 -1.39 1.47 15.20
N TRP A 259 -0.30 0.70 15.17
CA TRP A 259 -0.33 -0.66 15.71
C TRP A 259 -0.55 -0.67 17.23
N ALA A 260 0.11 0.21 17.98
CA ALA A 260 -0.08 0.33 19.42
C ALA A 260 -1.53 0.71 19.79
N GLU A 261 -2.20 1.54 18.99
CA GLU A 261 -3.63 1.83 19.12
C GLU A 261 -4.48 0.56 18.91
N ILE A 262 -4.23 -0.21 17.83
CA ILE A 262 -4.90 -1.50 17.59
C ILE A 262 -4.68 -2.48 18.74
N GLU A 263 -3.42 -2.64 19.17
CA GLU A 263 -3.02 -3.55 20.23
C GLU A 263 -3.71 -3.21 21.55
N THR A 264 -3.70 -1.93 21.93
CA THR A 264 -4.47 -1.40 23.08
C THR A 264 -5.96 -1.74 22.95
N CYS A 265 -6.58 -1.49 21.78
CA CYS A 265 -7.99 -1.81 21.54
C CYS A 265 -8.31 -3.31 21.57
N THR A 266 -7.36 -4.19 21.24
CA THR A 266 -7.54 -5.65 21.33
C THR A 266 -7.40 -6.19 22.75
N GLN A 267 -6.62 -5.52 23.60
CA GLN A 267 -6.33 -5.95 24.97
C GLN A 267 -7.34 -5.40 25.99
N ILE A 268 -7.89 -4.20 25.78
CA ILE A 268 -8.92 -3.64 26.66
C ILE A 268 -10.25 -4.37 26.44
N PRO A 269 -10.84 -4.99 27.48
CA PRO A 269 -12.14 -5.65 27.36
C PRO A 269 -13.25 -4.74 26.85
N SER A 270 -14.24 -5.33 26.18
CA SER A 270 -15.53 -4.68 25.93
C SER A 270 -16.19 -4.31 27.26
N THR A 271 -16.77 -3.12 27.35
CA THR A 271 -17.61 -2.73 28.51
C THR A 271 -19.08 -3.04 28.20
N PRO A 272 -19.99 -3.05 29.19
CA PRO A 272 -21.42 -3.26 28.93
C PRO A 272 -22.02 -2.29 27.91
N ASP A 273 -21.41 -1.10 27.76
CA ASP A 273 -21.86 -0.02 26.88
C ASP A 273 -21.08 0.04 25.56
N MET A 274 -20.12 -0.87 25.33
CA MET A 274 -19.24 -0.82 24.15
C MET A 274 -18.63 -2.19 23.82
N THR A 275 -18.88 -2.69 22.62
CA THR A 275 -18.26 -3.93 22.11
C THR A 275 -17.21 -3.65 21.05
N ARG A 276 -16.04 -4.27 21.19
CA ARG A 276 -14.99 -4.28 20.18
C ARG A 276 -15.00 -5.57 19.36
N TYR A 277 -14.91 -5.42 18.05
CA TYR A 277 -14.92 -6.48 17.05
C TYR A 277 -13.65 -6.45 16.21
N ILE A 278 -13.14 -7.64 15.87
CA ILE A 278 -11.94 -7.83 15.07
C ILE A 278 -12.30 -8.88 14.00
N ALA A 279 -12.45 -8.44 12.75
CA ALA A 279 -12.51 -9.35 11.61
C ALA A 279 -11.10 -9.75 11.20
N VAL A 280 -10.92 -11.04 11.00
CA VAL A 280 -9.72 -11.61 10.43
C VAL A 280 -10.10 -12.51 9.29
N ALA A 281 -9.38 -12.39 8.17
CA ALA A 281 -9.44 -13.32 7.07
C ALA A 281 -8.08 -13.98 6.90
N TRP A 282 -8.09 -15.30 6.69
CA TRP A 282 -6.89 -16.09 6.51
C TRP A 282 -7.11 -17.17 5.46
N THR A 283 -6.02 -17.75 4.99
CA THR A 283 -6.03 -18.93 4.12
C THR A 283 -5.04 -19.96 4.65
N GLU A 284 -5.15 -21.21 4.22
CA GLU A 284 -4.15 -22.21 4.55
C GLU A 284 -2.79 -21.86 3.93
N THR A 285 -1.71 -21.93 4.70
CA THR A 285 -0.35 -21.59 4.26
C THR A 285 0.07 -22.43 3.04
N SER A 286 -0.37 -23.69 2.98
CA SER A 286 -0.23 -24.60 1.82
C SER A 286 -0.76 -24.02 0.50
N SER A 287 -1.86 -23.26 0.56
CA SER A 287 -2.56 -22.71 -0.61
C SER A 287 -2.00 -21.36 -1.08
N ALA A 288 -1.35 -20.60 -0.20
CA ALA A 288 -0.79 -19.31 -0.55
C ALA A 288 0.49 -19.48 -1.38
N ARG A 289 0.57 -18.80 -2.55
CA ARG A 289 1.71 -18.91 -3.46
C ARG A 289 2.67 -17.72 -3.35
N GLY A 290 3.97 -18.00 -3.29
CA GLY A 290 5.05 -17.01 -3.40
C GLY A 290 5.83 -16.77 -2.11
N ARG A 291 6.72 -15.75 -2.12
CA ARG A 291 7.59 -15.38 -0.97
C ARG A 291 6.86 -14.78 0.24
N ALA A 292 5.53 -14.86 0.27
CA ALA A 292 4.65 -14.47 1.36
C ALA A 292 5.00 -15.13 2.71
N HIS A 293 5.55 -16.34 2.64
CA HIS A 293 5.73 -17.29 3.74
C HIS A 293 6.91 -17.00 4.69
N ARG A 294 7.57 -15.83 4.58
CA ARG A 294 8.66 -15.49 5.50
C ARG A 294 8.20 -15.06 6.90
N HIS A 295 6.91 -14.73 7.06
CA HIS A 295 6.34 -14.24 8.33
C HIS A 295 5.60 -15.32 9.12
N ALA A 296 5.06 -16.35 8.44
CA ALA A 296 4.67 -17.60 9.08
C ALA A 296 5.94 -18.36 9.48
N ALA A 297 6.58 -17.92 10.57
CA ALA A 297 7.68 -18.67 11.17
C ALA A 297 7.16 -20.07 11.50
N ALA A 298 7.86 -21.11 11.03
CA ALA A 298 7.43 -22.50 11.15
C ALA A 298 7.17 -22.94 12.61
N ASP A 299 7.76 -22.21 13.56
CA ASP A 299 7.67 -22.42 14.99
C ASP A 299 6.40 -21.80 15.63
N ARG A 300 5.58 -21.03 14.89
CA ARG A 300 4.30 -20.50 15.38
C ARG A 300 3.21 -21.58 15.32
N LEU A 301 2.37 -21.64 16.36
CA LEU A 301 1.15 -22.48 16.40
C LEU A 301 0.18 -22.22 15.23
N THR A 302 0.34 -21.08 14.56
CA THR A 302 -0.41 -20.64 13.39
C THR A 302 0.29 -20.92 12.06
N ALA A 303 1.38 -21.69 12.01
CA ALA A 303 2.15 -21.95 10.78
C ALA A 303 1.31 -22.44 9.58
N ASN A 304 0.18 -23.13 9.82
CA ASN A 304 -0.76 -23.58 8.78
C ASN A 304 -1.74 -22.49 8.30
N CYS A 305 -1.71 -21.30 8.88
CA CYS A 305 -2.61 -20.17 8.65
C CYS A 305 -1.81 -18.95 8.18
N THR A 306 -2.21 -18.35 7.06
CA THR A 306 -1.69 -17.06 6.60
C THR A 306 -2.80 -16.02 6.70
N VAL A 307 -2.67 -15.07 7.62
CA VAL A 307 -3.59 -13.92 7.70
C VAL A 307 -3.42 -13.05 6.44
N VAL A 308 -4.53 -12.76 5.75
CA VAL A 308 -4.54 -11.99 4.48
C VAL A 308 -5.21 -10.63 4.60
N ALA A 309 -6.05 -10.44 5.62
CA ALA A 309 -6.67 -9.16 5.94
C ALA A 309 -7.17 -9.09 7.41
N LEU A 310 -7.19 -7.88 7.95
CA LEU A 310 -7.55 -7.52 9.32
C LEU A 310 -8.38 -6.23 9.31
N GLN A 311 -9.49 -6.20 10.06
CA GLN A 311 -10.33 -5.02 10.24
C GLN A 311 -10.80 -4.94 11.70
N PHE A 312 -10.74 -3.75 12.30
CA PHE A 312 -11.22 -3.47 13.66
C PHE A 312 -12.50 -2.64 13.62
N ALA A 313 -13.40 -2.83 14.59
CA ALA A 313 -14.54 -1.96 14.84
C ALA A 313 -14.86 -1.85 16.34
N GLU A 314 -15.41 -0.71 16.78
CA GLU A 314 -15.90 -0.46 18.13
C GLU A 314 -17.34 0.06 18.04
N TRP A 315 -18.29 -0.70 18.58
CA TRP A 315 -19.70 -0.30 18.65
C TRP A 315 -20.01 0.23 20.05
N ARG A 316 -20.44 1.49 20.15
CA ARG A 316 -20.89 2.13 21.40
C ARG A 316 -22.41 2.04 21.49
N ILE A 317 -22.90 1.23 22.42
CA ILE A 317 -24.30 0.81 22.50
C ILE A 317 -25.24 2.00 22.85
N PRO A 318 -24.98 2.84 23.88
CA PRO A 318 -25.89 3.93 24.26
C PRO A 318 -26.10 4.97 23.15
N THR A 319 -25.08 5.20 22.31
CA THR A 319 -25.14 6.15 21.20
C THR A 319 -25.50 5.49 19.86
N GLY A 320 -25.50 4.15 19.81
CA GLY A 320 -25.69 3.36 18.60
C GLY A 320 -24.56 3.45 17.56
N LEU A 321 -23.45 4.13 17.85
CA LEU A 321 -22.40 4.49 16.89
C LEU A 321 -21.39 3.34 16.67
N LEU A 322 -21.02 3.08 15.41
CA LEU A 322 -20.12 1.99 15.02
C LEU A 322 -18.81 2.53 14.41
N PHE A 323 -17.81 2.75 15.25
CA PHE A 323 -16.49 3.13 14.81
C PHE A 323 -15.83 1.98 14.06
N TRP A 324 -15.14 2.30 12.97
CA TRP A 324 -14.40 1.34 12.16
C TRP A 324 -12.95 1.80 12.11
N GLY A 325 -12.05 0.94 12.56
CA GLY A 325 -10.62 1.25 12.64
C GLY A 325 -9.88 0.98 11.34
N VAL A 326 -8.60 0.66 11.45
CA VAL A 326 -7.74 0.48 10.29
C VAL A 326 -8.20 -0.72 9.45
N ASN A 327 -8.20 -0.53 8.13
CA ASN A 327 -8.49 -1.58 7.16
C ASN A 327 -7.18 -2.08 6.53
N VAL A 328 -6.74 -3.26 6.95
CA VAL A 328 -5.54 -3.94 6.43
C VAL A 328 -5.97 -5.08 5.52
N GLY A 329 -5.41 -5.13 4.31
CA GLY A 329 -5.61 -6.26 3.41
C GLY A 329 -4.67 -6.23 2.21
N ARG A 330 -4.25 -7.41 1.77
CA ARG A 330 -3.40 -7.57 0.57
C ARG A 330 -4.22 -7.38 -0.71
N GLY A 331 -4.34 -6.12 -1.17
CA GLY A 331 -4.94 -5.80 -2.47
C GLY A 331 -5.23 -4.31 -2.69
N ARG A 332 -4.42 -3.64 -3.53
CA ARG A 332 -4.63 -2.24 -3.98
C ARG A 332 -4.63 -2.04 -5.50
N GLY A 333 -4.54 -3.11 -6.28
CA GLY A 333 -4.66 -3.06 -7.74
C GLY A 333 -6.08 -3.38 -8.20
N THR A 334 -6.38 -3.07 -9.46
CA THR A 334 -7.57 -3.53 -10.22
C THR A 334 -7.53 -5.04 -10.52
N SER A 335 -6.85 -5.83 -9.69
CA SER A 335 -6.82 -7.29 -9.79
C SER A 335 -8.21 -7.81 -9.43
N THR A 336 -8.96 -8.21 -10.44
CA THR A 336 -10.33 -8.76 -10.39
C THR A 336 -10.42 -10.15 -9.71
N THR A 337 -9.36 -10.54 -9.00
CA THR A 337 -9.06 -11.91 -8.55
C THR A 337 -8.53 -11.92 -7.11
N GLY A 338 -8.97 -10.96 -6.30
CA GLY A 338 -8.90 -10.97 -4.84
C GLY A 338 -10.32 -11.02 -4.29
N PRO A 339 -10.60 -11.54 -3.07
CA PRO A 339 -11.76 -11.09 -2.32
C PRO A 339 -11.44 -9.63 -2.05
N SER A 340 -11.96 -8.77 -2.94
CA SER A 340 -11.65 -7.36 -2.88
C SER A 340 -11.96 -6.87 -1.47
N ALA A 341 -11.23 -5.88 -0.93
CA ALA A 341 -11.55 -5.33 0.39
C ALA A 341 -13.08 -5.14 0.64
N PRO A 342 -13.91 -4.77 -0.36
CA PRO A 342 -15.38 -4.91 -0.33
C PRO A 342 -15.97 -6.23 0.21
N GLU A 343 -15.50 -7.43 -0.15
CA GLU A 343 -16.07 -8.70 0.30
C GLU A 343 -15.80 -9.00 1.76
N LEU A 344 -14.59 -8.70 2.26
CA LEU A 344 -14.31 -8.86 3.68
C LEU A 344 -15.03 -7.80 4.50
N ARG A 345 -15.08 -6.55 4.01
CA ARG A 345 -15.96 -5.51 4.59
C ARG A 345 -17.41 -6.00 4.61
N THR A 346 -17.87 -6.67 3.55
CA THR A 346 -19.23 -7.22 3.51
C THR A 346 -19.42 -8.27 4.60
N ALA A 347 -18.50 -9.25 4.73
CA ALA A 347 -18.58 -10.28 5.76
C ALA A 347 -18.51 -9.72 7.21
N LEU A 348 -17.67 -8.70 7.46
CA LEU A 348 -17.63 -8.03 8.77
C LEU A 348 -18.92 -7.24 9.04
N VAL A 349 -19.46 -6.49 8.05
CA VAL A 349 -20.74 -5.79 8.24
C VAL A 349 -21.91 -6.79 8.41
N ASP A 350 -21.92 -7.93 7.69
CA ASP A 350 -22.87 -9.04 7.90
C ASP A 350 -22.88 -9.45 9.38
N LEU A 351 -21.68 -9.72 9.93
CA LEU A 351 -21.53 -10.21 11.31
C LEU A 351 -21.85 -9.14 12.35
N ILE A 352 -21.44 -7.88 12.17
CA ILE A 352 -21.83 -6.78 13.08
C ILE A 352 -23.36 -6.60 13.05
N VAL A 353 -23.97 -6.53 11.87
CA VAL A 353 -25.43 -6.38 11.73
C VAL A 353 -26.17 -7.55 12.37
N ASN A 354 -25.64 -8.77 12.27
CA ASN A 354 -26.26 -9.94 12.90
C ASN A 354 -26.06 -9.97 14.43
N ASP A 355 -24.90 -9.58 14.97
CA ASP A 355 -24.72 -9.46 16.42
C ASP A 355 -25.59 -8.34 17.00
N THR A 356 -25.69 -7.19 16.32
CA THR A 356 -26.58 -6.10 16.73
C THR A 356 -28.05 -6.55 16.75
N LYS A 357 -28.50 -7.30 15.74
CA LYS A 357 -29.85 -7.89 15.73
C LYS A 357 -30.07 -8.89 16.86
N ARG A 358 -29.06 -9.73 17.17
CA ARG A 358 -29.13 -10.70 18.26
C ARG A 358 -29.36 -10.02 19.60
N ARG A 359 -28.65 -8.92 19.86
CA ARG A 359 -28.79 -8.14 21.10
C ARG A 359 -30.10 -7.36 21.16
N ASP A 360 -30.50 -6.71 20.07
CA ASP A 360 -31.79 -6.02 19.98
C ASP A 360 -33.00 -6.96 20.08
N ALA A 361 -32.81 -8.27 19.89
CA ALA A 361 -33.82 -9.30 20.11
C ALA A 361 -33.83 -9.89 21.54
N ASP A 362 -32.89 -9.53 22.40
CA ASP A 362 -32.79 -10.00 23.78
C ASP A 362 -33.22 -8.88 24.76
N PRO A 363 -34.39 -8.98 25.42
CA PRO A 363 -34.86 -7.98 26.37
C PRO A 363 -33.96 -7.76 27.59
N ALA A 364 -32.98 -8.64 27.85
CA ALA A 364 -31.99 -8.47 28.91
C ALA A 364 -30.72 -7.72 28.46
N ASP A 365 -30.50 -7.53 27.14
CA ASP A 365 -29.34 -6.80 26.62
C ASP A 365 -29.59 -5.28 26.63
N ARG A 366 -28.55 -4.49 26.95
CA ARG A 366 -28.62 -3.02 26.97
C ARG A 366 -28.91 -2.40 25.60
N ALA A 367 -28.72 -3.13 24.50
CA ALA A 367 -29.06 -2.67 23.16
C ALA A 367 -30.57 -2.76 22.85
N PHE A 368 -31.36 -3.46 23.66
CA PHE A 368 -32.78 -3.72 23.40
C PHE A 368 -33.58 -2.42 23.22
N GLY A 369 -34.21 -2.27 22.05
CA GLY A 369 -35.07 -1.12 21.73
C GLY A 369 -34.31 0.20 21.48
N LEU A 370 -32.97 0.22 21.54
CA LEU A 370 -32.21 1.45 21.26
C LEU A 370 -32.20 1.78 19.76
N PRO A 371 -32.46 3.04 19.37
CA PRO A 371 -32.35 3.48 17.98
C PRO A 371 -30.87 3.64 17.59
N TRP A 372 -30.28 2.60 17.02
CA TRP A 372 -28.90 2.65 16.57
C TRP A 372 -28.76 3.25 15.16
N THR A 373 -27.85 4.22 15.03
CA THR A 373 -27.49 4.86 13.77
C THR A 373 -26.06 4.46 13.43
N ILE A 374 -25.87 3.71 12.34
CA ILE A 374 -24.52 3.33 11.90
C ILE A 374 -23.86 4.57 11.32
N ALA A 375 -23.18 5.35 12.14
CA ALA A 375 -22.10 6.21 11.68
C ALA A 375 -20.83 5.38 11.54
N TRP A 376 -20.10 5.58 10.45
CA TRP A 376 -18.94 4.80 10.02
C TRP A 376 -17.79 5.75 9.68
N GLY A 377 -16.77 5.84 10.53
CA GLY A 377 -15.53 6.51 10.16
C GLY A 377 -14.66 5.64 9.26
N MET A 378 -14.25 6.11 8.08
CA MET A 378 -13.13 5.51 7.33
C MET A 378 -11.85 6.34 7.52
N ARG A 379 -10.83 5.72 8.12
CA ARG A 379 -9.44 6.20 8.13
C ARG A 379 -8.55 5.39 7.18
N PRO A 380 -7.59 6.01 6.47
CA PRO A 380 -7.55 7.38 5.95
C PRO A 380 -8.37 7.52 4.65
N ILE A 381 -8.89 8.72 4.36
CA ILE A 381 -8.80 9.20 2.97
C ILE A 381 -7.30 9.19 2.68
N GLY A 382 -6.87 8.40 1.68
CA GLY A 382 -5.45 8.34 1.37
C GLY A 382 -5.00 9.74 0.97
N MET A 383 -4.20 10.39 1.84
CA MET A 383 -3.86 11.82 1.82
C MET A 383 -4.01 12.40 0.42
N GLU A 384 -5.00 13.29 0.27
CA GLU A 384 -5.45 13.76 -1.03
C GLU A 384 -4.20 14.13 -1.85
N SER A 385 -3.98 13.41 -2.95
CA SER A 385 -3.03 13.93 -3.92
C SER A 385 -3.68 15.19 -4.46
N ASP A 386 -3.10 16.36 -4.17
CA ASP A 386 -3.62 17.70 -4.51
C ASP A 386 -3.93 17.91 -6.02
N ALA A 387 -3.61 16.92 -6.85
CA ALA A 387 -3.95 16.77 -8.26
C ALA A 387 -5.46 16.67 -8.59
N SER A 388 -6.38 17.05 -7.70
CA SER A 388 -7.79 17.26 -8.03
C SER A 388 -8.24 18.69 -7.68
N PRO A 389 -7.76 19.72 -8.42
CA PRO A 389 -8.00 21.14 -8.15
C PRO A 389 -9.44 21.61 -8.49
N VAL A 390 -10.43 20.70 -8.50
CA VAL A 390 -11.84 21.02 -8.75
C VAL A 390 -12.63 20.79 -7.46
N PRO A 391 -12.91 21.86 -6.68
CA PRO A 391 -13.81 21.78 -5.53
C PRO A 391 -15.16 21.16 -5.94
N GLY A 392 -15.62 20.17 -5.18
CA GLY A 392 -16.94 19.56 -5.36
C GLY A 392 -17.01 18.32 -6.28
N ARG A 393 -16.05 18.08 -7.19
CA ARG A 393 -16.09 16.87 -8.03
C ARG A 393 -15.34 15.69 -7.39
N ARG A 394 -15.88 15.17 -6.28
CA ARG A 394 -15.36 13.94 -5.65
C ARG A 394 -15.30 12.82 -6.68
N SER A 395 -14.10 12.31 -6.93
CA SER A 395 -13.92 11.04 -7.64
C SER A 395 -14.55 9.96 -6.78
N HIS A 396 -15.77 9.50 -7.15
CA HIS A 396 -16.44 8.39 -6.49
C HIS A 396 -15.53 7.17 -6.56
N THR A 397 -14.81 6.91 -5.48
CA THR A 397 -13.81 5.86 -5.49
C THR A 397 -14.54 4.52 -5.59
N GLY A 398 -13.87 3.49 -6.13
CA GLY A 398 -14.41 2.12 -6.06
C GLY A 398 -14.66 1.64 -4.62
N GLY A 399 -14.17 2.37 -3.61
CA GLY A 399 -14.46 2.17 -2.19
C GLY A 399 -15.87 2.61 -1.76
N ASP A 400 -16.46 3.64 -2.38
CA ASP A 400 -17.77 4.22 -1.98
C ASP A 400 -18.94 3.30 -2.35
N ILE A 401 -18.85 2.68 -3.53
CA ILE A 401 -19.95 1.92 -4.15
C ILE A 401 -20.43 0.75 -3.26
N PRO A 402 -19.54 -0.08 -2.67
CA PRO A 402 -19.93 -1.09 -1.69
C PRO A 402 -20.67 -0.51 -0.48
N LEU A 403 -20.30 0.68 -0.01
CA LEU A 403 -20.89 1.30 1.19
C LEU A 403 -22.32 1.78 0.89
N ARG A 404 -22.49 2.46 -0.25
CA ARG A 404 -23.81 2.93 -0.69
C ARG A 404 -24.79 1.80 -0.98
N ARG A 405 -24.32 0.67 -1.54
CA ARG A 405 -25.14 -0.54 -1.74
C ARG A 405 -25.74 -1.07 -0.44
N VAL A 406 -25.06 -0.85 0.68
CA VAL A 406 -25.48 -1.32 2.00
C VAL A 406 -26.11 -0.20 2.84
N GLY A 407 -26.58 0.87 2.19
CA GLY A 407 -27.32 1.95 2.82
C GLY A 407 -26.47 2.98 3.57
N LEU A 408 -25.14 3.01 3.36
CA LEU A 408 -24.21 3.92 4.02
C LEU A 408 -23.79 5.05 3.05
N THR A 409 -24.06 6.30 3.42
CA THR A 409 -23.79 7.52 2.63
C THR A 409 -22.91 8.50 3.42
N PRO A 410 -22.03 9.31 2.79
CA PRO A 410 -21.21 10.30 3.51
C PRO A 410 -22.01 11.19 4.48
N LEU A 411 -21.42 11.58 5.61
CA LEU A 411 -21.99 12.52 6.59
C LEU A 411 -22.38 13.86 5.93
N SER A 412 -21.61 14.31 4.94
CA SER A 412 -21.95 15.50 4.14
C SER A 412 -23.23 15.36 3.30
N GLU A 413 -23.83 14.18 3.23
CA GLU A 413 -25.14 13.89 2.61
C GLU A 413 -26.24 13.64 3.65
N ASN A 414 -25.92 13.74 4.95
CA ASN A 414 -26.85 13.58 6.08
C ASN A 414 -26.81 14.87 6.94
N PRO A 415 -27.34 16.01 6.44
CA PRO A 415 -27.28 17.31 7.12
C PRO A 415 -28.12 17.37 8.41
N ASP A 416 -28.93 16.34 8.67
CA ASP A 416 -29.70 16.14 9.89
C ASP A 416 -28.86 15.60 11.06
N VAL A 417 -27.57 15.34 10.86
CA VAL A 417 -26.67 14.82 11.89
C VAL A 417 -25.54 15.79 12.16
N ASP A 418 -25.46 16.26 13.41
CA ASP A 418 -24.41 17.17 13.88
C ASP A 418 -23.01 16.49 13.82
N PRO A 419 -22.06 17.04 13.06
CA PRO A 419 -20.68 16.55 13.03
C PRO A 419 -19.97 16.59 14.40
N ALA A 420 -20.40 17.44 15.33
CA ALA A 420 -19.80 17.54 16.67
C ALA A 420 -19.98 16.25 17.50
N LEU A 421 -20.99 15.42 17.22
CA LEU A 421 -21.16 14.09 17.80
C LEU A 421 -19.97 13.14 17.53
N PHE A 422 -19.11 13.50 16.57
CA PHE A 422 -17.90 12.77 16.21
C PHE A 422 -16.60 13.48 16.65
N GLY A 423 -16.69 14.64 17.30
CA GLY A 423 -15.54 15.49 17.63
C GLY A 423 -14.50 14.81 18.52
N ASP A 424 -14.93 14.16 19.60
CA ASP A 424 -14.05 13.47 20.56
C ASP A 424 -13.43 12.18 19.99
N LEU A 425 -13.97 11.68 18.88
CA LEU A 425 -13.63 10.39 18.29
C LEU A 425 -12.52 10.49 17.24
N PHE A 426 -12.18 11.71 16.84
CA PHE A 426 -11.06 11.99 15.95
C PHE A 426 -10.19 13.10 16.57
N PRO A 427 -8.93 12.84 16.95
CA PRO A 427 -8.02 13.92 17.34
C PRO A 427 -7.97 14.98 16.24
N SER A 428 -8.50 16.16 16.55
CA SER A 428 -8.73 17.29 15.64
C SER A 428 -7.45 17.90 15.04
N ARG A 429 -6.29 17.38 15.45
CA ARG A 429 -4.95 17.75 15.00
C ARG A 429 -4.19 16.61 14.30
N GLY A 430 -4.87 15.50 14.02
CA GLY A 430 -4.28 14.41 13.23
C GLY A 430 -4.14 14.80 11.75
N PRO A 431 -3.03 14.46 11.08
CA PRO A 431 -2.79 14.78 9.66
C PRO A 431 -3.63 13.94 8.69
N VAL A 432 -4.52 13.08 9.21
CA VAL A 432 -5.33 12.13 8.45
C VAL A 432 -6.77 12.59 8.40
N ARG A 433 -7.20 13.06 7.22
CA ARG A 433 -8.60 13.36 6.93
C ARG A 433 -9.40 12.05 6.87
N CYS A 434 -10.56 12.05 7.52
CA CYS A 434 -11.46 10.90 7.65
C CYS A 434 -12.77 11.24 6.94
N ASP A 435 -13.29 10.34 6.10
CA ASP A 435 -14.67 10.43 5.66
C ASP A 435 -15.54 9.67 6.66
N ILE A 436 -16.56 10.34 7.19
CA ILE A 436 -17.62 9.69 7.96
C ILE A 436 -18.73 9.34 6.97
N TYR A 437 -19.24 8.12 7.03
CA TYR A 437 -20.44 7.64 6.36
C TYR A 437 -21.52 7.36 7.42
N MET A 438 -22.77 7.30 7.00
CA MET A 438 -23.93 7.17 7.87
C MET A 438 -25.02 6.33 7.21
N GLY A 439 -25.72 5.53 8.00
CA GLY A 439 -26.84 4.71 7.55
C GLY A 439 -27.84 4.50 8.67
N LYS A 440 -29.08 4.89 8.40
CA LYS A 440 -30.21 4.63 9.30
C LYS A 440 -30.52 3.14 9.29
N ARG A 441 -30.83 2.54 10.45
CA ARG A 441 -31.10 1.10 10.66
C ARG A 441 -31.91 0.44 9.54
N GLN A 442 -33.02 1.07 9.13
CA GLN A 442 -33.91 0.57 8.08
C GLN A 442 -33.25 0.58 6.69
N SER A 443 -32.53 1.66 6.34
CA SER A 443 -31.81 1.80 5.07
C SER A 443 -30.70 0.77 4.94
N VAL A 444 -29.95 0.53 6.03
CA VAL A 444 -28.89 -0.48 6.06
C VAL A 444 -29.49 -1.87 5.92
N ALA A 445 -30.51 -2.23 6.72
CA ALA A 445 -31.17 -3.54 6.62
C ALA A 445 -31.75 -3.81 5.22
N LYS A 446 -32.37 -2.78 4.59
CA LYS A 446 -32.92 -2.89 3.23
C LYS A 446 -31.83 -3.06 2.17
N GLY A 447 -30.77 -2.25 2.21
CA GLY A 447 -29.60 -2.39 1.32
C GLY A 447 -28.90 -3.73 1.49
N TRP A 448 -28.78 -4.20 2.74
CA TRP A 448 -28.17 -5.49 3.07
C TRP A 448 -28.88 -6.67 2.43
N ASN A 449 -30.21 -6.74 2.61
CA ASN A 449 -31.02 -7.82 2.07
C ASN A 449 -30.94 -7.86 0.53
N VAL A 450 -30.89 -6.69 -0.13
CA VAL A 450 -30.68 -6.60 -1.59
C VAL A 450 -29.30 -7.12 -2.00
N GLN A 451 -28.24 -6.82 -1.24
CA GLN A 451 -26.89 -7.30 -1.56
C GLN A 451 -26.74 -8.82 -1.32
N ARG A 452 -27.30 -9.35 -0.23
CA ARG A 452 -27.31 -10.79 0.08
C ARG A 452 -28.04 -11.59 -1.01
N ASN A 453 -29.22 -11.12 -1.44
CA ASN A 453 -29.98 -11.75 -2.51
C ASN A 453 -29.20 -11.77 -3.84
N ARG A 454 -28.44 -10.71 -4.14
CA ARG A 454 -27.56 -10.69 -5.33
C ARG A 454 -26.40 -11.68 -5.22
N GLN A 455 -25.75 -11.79 -4.07
CA GLN A 455 -24.67 -12.77 -3.89
C GLN A 455 -25.20 -14.20 -4.05
N THR A 456 -26.34 -14.55 -3.46
CA THR A 456 -26.93 -15.90 -3.62
C THR A 456 -27.38 -16.22 -5.05
N LEU A 457 -27.54 -15.22 -5.92
CA LEU A 457 -27.83 -15.39 -7.35
C LEU A 457 -26.57 -15.51 -8.23
N PHE A 458 -25.38 -15.22 -7.69
CA PHE A 458 -24.09 -15.37 -8.41
C PHE A 458 -23.35 -16.67 -8.10
N TRP A 459 -23.85 -17.47 -7.15
CA TRP A 459 -23.27 -18.76 -6.72
C TRP A 459 -24.23 -19.95 -6.93
N LYS A 460 -25.28 -19.76 -7.73
CA LYS A 460 -26.12 -20.81 -8.33
C LYS A 460 -25.95 -20.75 -9.84
#